data_AF-A0A0B8WDJ1-F1
#
_entry.id   AF-A0A0B8WDJ1-F1
#
_cell.length_a   1.000
_cell.length_b   1.000
_cell.length_c   1.000
_cell.angle_alpha   90.00
_cell.angle_beta   90.00
_cell.angle_gamma   90.00
#
_symmetry.space_group_name_H-M   'P 1'
#
loop_
_entity.id
_entity.type
_entity.pdbx_description
1 polymer ?
#
loop_
_entity_poly.entity_id
_entity_poly.type
_entity_poly.pdbx_seq_one_letter_code
_entity_poly.pdbx_strand_id
1 'polypeptide(L)'
;MKAFFLMTILFTTFNTFAATLEFTDLSLSQGFEFNESGRENFGHLTSLQVDSITFPADLTGVNPLSKKRSSIVGAISSYSWTTGLKAPMNLSFNLSAANVSLLRSTLKRGSVHPKVVLNFQIYAYNETTKSYYMKFKTFTFTQGGILNKIGKDMPSMKAVSLPIEGSLKKLDGNSPLKIADNPSSAVTRFKNYTVQIELSPIGTEEQNLILAENPDINKKLSWGVREN
;
A
#
# COMPACT_ATOMS: atom_id res chain seq x y z
N MET A 1 46.89 -48.86 -6.23
CA MET A 1 46.68 -47.66 -7.08
C MET A 1 45.36 -47.03 -6.63
N LYS A 2 45.40 -45.87 -5.95
CA LYS A 2 44.23 -45.22 -5.32
C LYS A 2 43.48 -44.40 -6.36
N ALA A 3 42.20 -44.70 -6.60
CA ALA A 3 41.33 -43.87 -7.43
C ALA A 3 40.72 -42.75 -6.57
N PHE A 4 41.06 -41.51 -6.90
CA PHE A 4 40.49 -40.29 -6.32
C PHE A 4 39.15 -40.02 -7.01
N PHE A 5 38.04 -40.04 -6.27
CA PHE A 5 36.74 -39.60 -6.77
C PHE A 5 36.63 -38.09 -6.54
N LEU A 6 36.68 -37.30 -7.61
CA LEU A 6 36.37 -35.88 -7.58
C LEU A 6 34.85 -35.72 -7.53
N MET A 7 34.32 -35.28 -6.39
CA MET A 7 32.91 -34.92 -6.23
C MET A 7 32.77 -33.43 -6.61
N THR A 8 32.35 -33.18 -7.85
CA THR A 8 31.99 -31.83 -8.31
C THR A 8 30.68 -31.42 -7.65
N ILE A 9 30.75 -30.54 -6.64
CA ILE A 9 29.57 -29.88 -6.08
C ILE A 9 29.14 -28.81 -7.08
N LEU A 10 28.05 -29.10 -7.79
CA LEU A 10 27.37 -28.15 -8.65
C LEU A 10 26.58 -27.17 -7.75
N PHE A 11 27.12 -25.96 -7.52
CA PHE A 11 26.35 -24.88 -6.94
C PHE A 11 25.38 -24.36 -8.01
N THR A 12 24.13 -24.84 -7.98
CA THR A 12 23.03 -24.19 -8.69
C THR A 12 22.76 -22.85 -8.03
N THR A 13 23.14 -21.78 -8.72
CA THR A 13 22.70 -20.43 -8.38
C THR A 13 21.18 -20.37 -8.51
N PHE A 14 20.48 -20.23 -7.39
CA PHE A 14 19.07 -19.85 -7.42
C PHE A 14 18.99 -18.41 -7.94
N ASN A 15 18.75 -18.25 -9.24
CA ASN A 15 18.26 -17.00 -9.78
C ASN A 15 16.90 -16.73 -9.12
N THR A 16 16.86 -15.80 -8.17
CA THR A 16 15.62 -15.31 -7.58
C THR A 16 14.93 -14.46 -8.63
N PHE A 17 14.02 -15.06 -9.39
CA PHE A 17 13.10 -14.30 -10.24
C PHE A 17 12.27 -13.38 -9.34
N ALA A 18 12.29 -12.08 -9.61
CA ALA A 18 11.40 -11.15 -8.95
C ALA A 18 9.95 -11.51 -9.31
N ALA A 19 9.12 -11.80 -8.32
CA ALA A 19 7.70 -12.08 -8.52
C ALA A 19 6.93 -10.75 -8.68
N THR A 20 5.93 -10.70 -9.55
CA THR A 20 5.05 -9.52 -9.63
C THR A 20 3.89 -9.69 -8.67
N LEU A 21 3.74 -8.77 -7.72
CA LEU A 21 2.56 -8.62 -6.89
C LEU A 21 1.62 -7.63 -7.58
N GLU A 22 0.42 -8.07 -7.91
CA GLU A 22 -0.56 -7.25 -8.63
C GLU A 22 -1.94 -7.37 -8.01
N PHE A 23 -2.59 -6.23 -7.85
CA PHE A 23 -4.00 -6.10 -7.49
C PHE A 23 -4.65 -5.22 -8.55
N THR A 24 -5.24 -5.86 -9.57
CA THR A 24 -6.09 -5.19 -10.56
C THR A 24 -7.53 -5.16 -10.07
N ASP A 25 -8.32 -4.27 -10.66
CA ASP A 25 -9.79 -4.26 -10.51
C ASP A 25 -10.31 -4.11 -9.08
N LEU A 26 -9.60 -3.31 -8.26
CA LEU A 26 -10.07 -2.96 -6.93
C LEU A 26 -11.30 -2.04 -7.04
N SER A 27 -12.39 -2.43 -6.41
CA SER A 27 -13.69 -1.75 -6.51
C SER A 27 -13.65 -0.41 -5.78
N LEU A 28 -13.71 0.66 -6.56
CA LEU A 28 -13.88 2.03 -6.04
C LEU A 28 -15.23 2.19 -5.35
N SER A 29 -16.28 1.55 -5.85
CA SER A 29 -17.60 1.57 -5.23
C SER A 29 -17.54 0.95 -3.84
N GLN A 30 -16.89 -0.20 -3.65
CA GLN A 30 -16.70 -0.76 -2.30
C GLN A 30 -15.79 0.10 -1.42
N GLY A 31 -14.72 0.68 -1.97
CA GLY A 31 -13.80 1.54 -1.22
C GLY A 31 -14.43 2.84 -0.72
N PHE A 32 -15.45 3.37 -1.41
CA PHE A 32 -16.17 4.57 -0.99
C PHE A 32 -17.52 4.27 -0.31
N GLU A 33 -18.23 3.27 -0.79
CA GLU A 33 -19.59 2.87 -0.42
C GLU A 33 -19.63 1.38 -0.08
N PHE A 34 -18.87 1.00 0.95
CA PHE A 34 -18.80 -0.37 1.40
C PHE A 34 -20.20 -0.97 1.63
N ASN A 35 -20.44 -2.11 0.97
CA ASN A 35 -21.64 -2.91 1.11
C ASN A 35 -21.24 -4.28 1.66
N GLU A 36 -21.82 -4.69 2.79
CA GLU A 36 -21.52 -5.99 3.42
C GLU A 36 -21.88 -7.20 2.54
N SER A 37 -22.81 -7.03 1.60
CA SER A 37 -23.17 -8.06 0.61
C SER A 37 -22.23 -8.09 -0.58
N GLY A 38 -21.40 -7.05 -0.71
CA GLY A 38 -20.31 -6.98 -1.68
C GLY A 38 -19.29 -8.07 -1.47
N ARG A 39 -18.65 -8.47 -2.56
CA ARG A 39 -17.58 -9.47 -2.56
C ARG A 39 -16.34 -8.99 -3.29
N GLU A 40 -16.39 -7.78 -3.82
CA GLU A 40 -15.29 -7.20 -4.55
C GLU A 40 -14.17 -6.82 -3.58
N ASN A 41 -12.93 -7.02 -4.03
CA ASN A 41 -11.75 -6.53 -3.33
C ASN A 41 -11.68 -5.01 -3.48
N PHE A 42 -11.12 -4.32 -2.49
CA PHE A 42 -10.99 -2.87 -2.53
C PHE A 42 -9.84 -2.40 -1.65
N GLY A 43 -9.39 -1.16 -1.83
CA GLY A 43 -8.33 -0.60 -1.00
C GLY A 43 -8.63 0.83 -0.55
N HIS A 44 -8.03 1.20 0.58
CA HIS A 44 -8.05 2.54 1.13
C HIS A 44 -6.63 3.09 1.18
N LEU A 45 -6.48 4.33 0.73
CA LEU A 45 -5.35 5.20 1.03
C LEU A 45 -5.70 5.97 2.31
N THR A 46 -5.07 5.62 3.42
CA THR A 46 -5.43 6.15 4.75
C THR A 46 -4.66 7.40 5.12
N SER A 47 -3.44 7.58 4.59
CA SER A 47 -2.69 8.83 4.68
C SER A 47 -1.88 9.07 3.42
N LEU A 48 -1.71 10.34 3.06
CA LEU A 48 -0.85 10.78 1.96
C LEU A 48 -0.19 12.10 2.34
N GLN A 49 1.09 12.18 2.09
CA GLN A 49 1.87 13.41 2.13
C GLN A 49 2.74 13.46 0.90
N VAL A 50 2.79 14.63 0.26
CA VAL A 50 3.69 14.92 -0.85
C VAL A 50 4.53 16.14 -0.46
N ASP A 51 5.85 15.98 -0.48
CA ASP A 51 6.83 16.88 0.12
C ASP A 51 6.44 17.21 1.59
N SER A 52 6.18 18.48 1.90
CA SER A 52 5.77 18.93 3.23
C SER A 52 4.24 19.07 3.38
N ILE A 53 3.47 18.70 2.36
CA ILE A 53 2.01 18.89 2.35
C ILE A 53 1.31 17.57 2.70
N THR A 54 0.67 17.54 3.86
CA THR A 54 -0.21 16.44 4.27
C THR A 54 -1.60 16.65 3.68
N PHE A 55 -2.14 15.61 3.05
CA PHE A 55 -3.46 15.62 2.45
C PHE A 55 -4.53 15.30 3.51
N PRO A 56 -5.60 16.10 3.61
CA PRO A 56 -6.72 15.78 4.49
C PRO A 56 -7.36 14.44 4.14
N ALA A 57 -7.65 13.63 5.16
CA ALA A 57 -8.50 12.45 5.03
C ALA A 57 -9.99 12.89 5.00
N ASP A 58 -10.40 13.48 3.89
CA ASP A 58 -11.69 14.16 3.69
C ASP A 58 -12.81 13.22 3.22
N LEU A 59 -12.49 11.95 2.98
CA LEU A 59 -13.45 10.93 2.56
C LEU A 59 -13.69 9.94 3.69
N THR A 60 -14.83 9.26 3.65
CA THR A 60 -15.18 8.22 4.62
C THR A 60 -15.15 6.85 3.93
N GLY A 61 -14.40 5.91 4.49
CA GLY A 61 -14.44 4.49 4.16
C GLY A 61 -14.93 3.66 5.36
N VAL A 62 -15.24 2.39 5.13
CA VAL A 62 -15.58 1.43 6.19
C VAL A 62 -14.52 0.37 6.27
N ASN A 63 -13.97 0.14 7.45
CA ASN A 63 -13.10 -1.02 7.66
C ASN A 63 -14.00 -2.28 7.77
N PRO A 64 -13.90 -3.24 6.83
CA PRO A 64 -14.81 -4.37 6.80
C PRO A 64 -14.56 -5.38 7.94
N LEU A 65 -13.40 -5.33 8.59
CA LEU A 65 -13.06 -6.20 9.73
C LEU A 65 -13.69 -5.71 11.03
N SER A 66 -13.73 -4.39 11.24
CA SER A 66 -14.31 -3.79 12.45
C SER A 66 -15.71 -3.24 12.27
N LYS A 67 -16.19 -3.14 11.02
CA LYS A 67 -17.44 -2.50 10.61
C LYS A 67 -17.56 -1.03 11.02
N LYS A 68 -16.43 -0.39 11.34
CA LYS A 68 -16.38 1.03 11.74
C LYS A 68 -16.01 1.90 10.55
N ARG A 69 -16.62 3.08 10.51
CA ARG A 69 -16.23 4.15 9.59
C ARG A 69 -14.89 4.74 10.01
N SER A 70 -14.07 5.06 9.03
CA SER A 70 -12.79 5.75 9.21
C SER A 70 -12.58 6.77 8.11
N SER A 71 -11.95 7.88 8.45
CA SER A 71 -11.49 8.85 7.46
C SER A 71 -10.38 8.26 6.59
N ILE A 72 -10.47 8.49 5.28
CA ILE A 72 -9.49 8.07 4.27
C ILE A 72 -9.18 9.25 3.35
N VAL A 73 -8.01 9.23 2.72
CA VAL A 73 -7.63 10.22 1.70
C VAL A 73 -8.18 9.84 0.33
N GLY A 74 -8.28 8.55 0.05
CA GLY A 74 -8.76 8.04 -1.24
C GLY A 74 -9.04 6.54 -1.24
N ALA A 75 -9.65 6.05 -2.32
CA ALA A 75 -9.85 4.63 -2.58
C ALA A 75 -8.89 4.16 -3.68
N ILE A 76 -8.30 2.98 -3.51
CA ILE A 76 -7.32 2.42 -4.43
C ILE A 76 -8.04 1.59 -5.49
N SER A 77 -7.70 1.81 -6.77
CA SER A 77 -8.23 1.07 -7.92
C SER A 77 -7.24 0.04 -8.47
N SER A 78 -5.94 0.27 -8.33
CA SER A 78 -4.94 -0.75 -8.64
C SER A 78 -3.63 -0.55 -7.88
N TYR A 79 -2.89 -1.64 -7.72
CA TYR A 79 -1.53 -1.66 -7.20
C TYR A 79 -0.71 -2.70 -7.95
N SER A 80 0.53 -2.37 -8.32
CA SER A 80 1.48 -3.36 -8.82
C SER A 80 2.89 -3.10 -8.31
N TRP A 81 3.62 -4.18 -8.04
CA TRP A 81 5.02 -4.13 -7.61
C TRP A 81 5.73 -5.41 -8.05
N THR A 82 6.74 -5.26 -8.90
CA THR A 82 7.69 -6.34 -9.17
C THR A 82 8.56 -6.51 -7.93
N THR A 83 8.21 -7.44 -7.04
CA THR A 83 8.76 -7.55 -5.69
C THR A 83 10.27 -7.59 -5.73
N GLY A 84 10.88 -6.51 -5.27
CA GLY A 84 12.30 -6.27 -5.33
C GLY A 84 12.63 -5.01 -4.55
N LEU A 85 13.75 -5.02 -3.84
CA LEU A 85 14.15 -3.95 -2.91
C LEU A 85 14.16 -2.56 -3.55
N LYS A 86 14.67 -2.46 -4.79
CA LYS A 86 14.76 -1.19 -5.52
C LYS A 86 13.67 -1.00 -6.59
N ALA A 87 12.78 -1.98 -6.73
CA ALA A 87 11.78 -1.96 -7.79
C ALA A 87 10.68 -0.94 -7.45
N PRO A 88 10.19 -0.18 -8.44
CA PRO A 88 9.14 0.79 -8.20
C PRO A 88 7.80 0.12 -7.91
N MET A 89 6.95 0.82 -7.17
CA MET A 89 5.55 0.47 -6.93
C MET A 89 4.66 1.39 -7.74
N ASN A 90 3.71 0.81 -8.47
CA ASN A 90 2.68 1.57 -9.18
C ASN A 90 1.39 1.52 -8.37
N LEU A 91 0.77 2.69 -8.18
CA LEU A 91 -0.48 2.81 -7.45
C LEU A 91 -1.44 3.71 -8.24
N SER A 92 -2.65 3.23 -8.45
CA SER A 92 -3.77 4.05 -8.94
C SER A 92 -4.84 4.18 -7.86
N PHE A 93 -5.29 5.39 -7.62
CA PHE A 93 -6.28 5.69 -6.58
C PHE A 93 -7.11 6.92 -6.94
N ASN A 94 -8.28 7.03 -6.33
CA ASN A 94 -9.19 8.15 -6.54
C ASN A 94 -9.18 9.08 -5.33
N LEU A 95 -8.98 10.36 -5.61
CA LEU A 95 -9.02 11.44 -4.63
C LEU A 95 -10.26 12.31 -4.84
N SER A 96 -10.65 13.03 -3.79
CA SER A 96 -11.65 14.10 -3.89
C SER A 96 -11.18 15.22 -4.81
N ALA A 97 -12.13 16.00 -5.35
CA ALA A 97 -11.80 17.19 -6.14
C ALA A 97 -10.91 18.20 -5.37
N ALA A 98 -11.13 18.35 -4.06
CA ALA A 98 -10.34 19.24 -3.20
C ALA A 98 -8.89 18.76 -3.09
N ASN A 99 -8.69 17.47 -2.81
CA ASN A 99 -7.35 16.88 -2.72
C ASN A 99 -6.62 16.87 -4.07
N VAL A 100 -7.32 16.71 -5.19
CA VAL A 100 -6.70 16.86 -6.53
C VAL A 100 -6.25 18.29 -6.80
N SER A 101 -7.05 19.29 -6.43
CA SER A 101 -6.65 20.70 -6.53
C SER A 101 -5.39 20.97 -5.70
N LEU A 102 -5.37 20.47 -4.45
CA LEU A 102 -4.21 20.57 -3.57
C LEU A 102 -2.99 19.90 -4.19
N LEU A 103 -3.12 18.68 -4.72
CA LEU A 103 -2.05 17.92 -5.36
C LEU A 103 -1.45 18.68 -6.54
N ARG A 104 -2.30 19.18 -7.45
CA ARG A 104 -1.86 20.00 -8.59
C ARG A 104 -1.09 21.24 -8.13
N SER A 105 -1.54 21.90 -7.06
CA SER A 105 -0.86 23.06 -6.50
C SER A 105 0.51 22.71 -5.89
N THR A 106 0.61 21.56 -5.21
CA THR A 106 1.84 21.06 -4.60
C THR A 106 2.86 20.71 -5.67
N LEU A 107 2.48 19.98 -6.72
CA LEU A 107 3.39 19.60 -7.80
C LEU A 107 3.94 20.78 -8.59
N LYS A 108 3.14 21.85 -8.78
CA LYS A 108 3.61 23.08 -9.45
C LYS A 108 4.71 23.81 -8.68
N ARG A 109 4.74 23.66 -7.34
CA ARG A 109 5.73 24.30 -6.45
C ARG A 109 6.82 23.35 -5.99
N GLY A 110 6.61 22.04 -6.18
CA GLY A 110 7.39 20.97 -5.56
C GLY A 110 8.70 20.68 -6.26
N SER A 111 9.42 19.73 -5.69
CA SER A 111 10.69 19.27 -6.23
C SER A 111 10.51 18.48 -7.54
N VAL A 112 11.59 18.34 -8.32
CA VAL A 112 11.59 17.49 -9.54
C VAL A 112 11.28 16.02 -9.20
N HIS A 113 11.65 15.60 -7.99
CA HIS A 113 11.38 14.28 -7.43
C HIS A 113 10.68 14.44 -6.07
N PRO A 114 9.36 14.73 -6.04
CA PRO A 114 8.64 14.92 -4.79
C PRO A 114 8.77 13.70 -3.88
N LYS A 115 9.04 13.94 -2.60
CA LYS A 115 8.96 12.91 -1.58
C LYS A 115 7.49 12.57 -1.33
N VAL A 116 7.17 11.29 -1.21
CA VAL A 116 5.82 10.82 -0.90
C VAL A 116 5.88 9.93 0.32
N VAL A 117 5.00 10.19 1.28
CA VAL A 117 4.82 9.36 2.47
C VAL A 117 3.37 8.92 2.50
N LEU A 118 3.11 7.61 2.52
CA LEU A 118 1.74 7.09 2.46
C LEU A 118 1.50 5.88 3.36
N ASN A 119 0.25 5.72 3.80
CA ASN A 119 -0.26 4.50 4.41
C ASN A 119 -1.44 4.00 3.59
N PHE A 120 -1.53 2.69 3.44
CA PHE A 120 -2.64 2.07 2.74
C PHE A 120 -2.95 0.67 3.25
N GLN A 121 -4.13 0.21 2.85
CA GLN A 121 -4.64 -1.13 3.15
C GLN A 121 -5.52 -1.59 1.99
N ILE A 122 -5.35 -2.84 1.58
CA ILE A 122 -6.15 -3.54 0.58
C ILE A 122 -6.83 -4.71 1.27
N TYR A 123 -8.13 -4.84 1.03
CA TYR A 123 -8.97 -5.89 1.56
C TYR A 123 -9.33 -6.86 0.44
N ALA A 124 -9.38 -8.14 0.80
CA ALA A 124 -9.89 -9.17 -0.08
C ALA A 124 -11.05 -9.91 0.59
N TYR A 125 -12.01 -10.33 -0.22
CA TYR A 125 -13.09 -11.19 0.24
C TYR A 125 -12.65 -12.65 0.21
N ASN A 126 -12.89 -13.38 1.31
CA ASN A 126 -12.66 -14.81 1.37
C ASN A 126 -13.98 -15.54 1.10
N GLU A 127 -14.07 -16.22 -0.05
CA GLU A 127 -15.26 -16.97 -0.44
C GLU A 127 -15.54 -18.21 0.41
N THR A 128 -14.55 -18.75 1.13
CA THR A 128 -14.73 -19.90 2.01
C THR A 128 -15.32 -19.46 3.35
N THR A 129 -14.75 -18.43 3.97
CA THR A 129 -15.21 -17.94 5.28
C THR A 129 -16.29 -16.87 5.19
N LYS A 130 -16.65 -16.45 3.98
CA LYS A 130 -17.64 -15.40 3.68
C LYS A 130 -17.37 -14.09 4.43
N SER A 131 -16.09 -13.75 4.57
CA SER A 131 -15.65 -12.58 5.31
C SER A 131 -14.46 -11.89 4.64
N TYR A 132 -14.32 -10.60 4.90
CA TYR A 132 -13.17 -9.83 4.44
C TYR A 132 -11.95 -10.03 5.34
N TYR A 133 -10.77 -10.01 4.74
CA TYR A 133 -9.50 -9.97 5.44
C TYR A 133 -8.58 -8.92 4.83
N MET A 134 -7.58 -8.49 5.60
CA MET A 134 -6.61 -7.50 5.15
C MET A 134 -5.55 -8.19 4.30
N LYS A 135 -5.63 -8.01 2.98
CA LYS A 135 -4.79 -8.72 2.01
C LYS A 135 -3.39 -8.14 1.91
N PHE A 136 -3.28 -6.81 1.87
CA PHE A 136 -2.00 -6.14 1.70
C PHE A 136 -2.02 -4.76 2.35
N LYS A 137 -0.95 -4.38 3.06
CA LYS A 137 -0.91 -3.12 3.83
C LYS A 137 0.50 -2.64 4.11
N THR A 138 0.60 -1.37 4.48
CA THR A 138 1.79 -0.83 5.15
C THR A 138 2.02 -1.49 6.51
N PHE A 139 3.29 -1.68 6.88
CA PHE A 139 3.63 -2.40 8.10
C PHE A 139 2.98 -1.77 9.33
N THR A 140 2.51 -2.61 10.24
CA THR A 140 1.90 -2.17 11.50
C THR A 140 2.58 -2.91 12.62
N PHE A 141 3.00 -2.20 13.66
CA PHE A 141 3.44 -2.82 14.92
C PHE A 141 2.54 -2.36 16.05
N THR A 142 2.48 -3.18 17.09
CA THR A 142 1.77 -2.83 18.31
C THR A 142 2.72 -2.09 19.23
N GLN A 143 2.40 -0.85 19.60
CA GLN A 143 3.23 -0.07 20.52
C GLN A 143 2.73 -0.21 21.97
N GLY A 144 3.62 -0.69 22.86
CA GLY A 144 3.42 -0.87 24.31
C GLY A 144 3.10 -2.32 24.72
N GLY A 145 3.71 -2.96 25.73
CA GLY A 145 4.81 -2.66 26.64
C GLY A 145 5.24 -4.01 27.29
N ILE A 146 6.42 -4.09 27.90
CA ILE A 146 6.94 -5.32 28.53
C ILE A 146 5.91 -5.89 29.53
N LEU A 147 5.44 -7.11 29.28
CA LEU A 147 4.44 -7.81 30.07
C LEU A 147 5.08 -8.37 31.35
N ASN A 148 4.91 -7.67 32.47
CA ASN A 148 5.13 -8.24 33.80
C ASN A 148 4.02 -7.80 34.75
N LYS A 149 2.81 -8.37 34.61
CA LYS A 149 1.90 -8.66 35.73
C LYS A 149 0.65 -9.40 35.29
N ILE A 150 0.40 -10.53 35.94
CA ILE A 150 -0.89 -11.24 35.95
C ILE A 150 -1.88 -10.34 36.70
N GLY A 151 -2.89 -9.81 36.01
CA GLY A 151 -3.92 -9.01 36.68
C GLY A 151 -4.77 -8.15 35.73
N LYS A 152 -5.89 -8.75 35.30
CA LYS A 152 -7.24 -8.20 35.04
C LYS A 152 -7.52 -6.76 34.58
N ASP A 153 -6.56 -6.00 34.03
CA ASP A 153 -6.81 -4.77 33.27
C ASP A 153 -5.71 -4.59 32.23
N MET A 154 -5.87 -5.19 31.05
CA MET A 154 -4.94 -4.97 29.94
C MET A 154 -5.26 -3.63 29.26
N PRO A 155 -4.32 -2.68 29.17
CA PRO A 155 -4.46 -1.54 28.28
C PRO A 155 -4.64 -2.07 26.85
N SER A 156 -5.63 -1.54 26.13
CA SER A 156 -5.81 -1.89 24.72
C SER A 156 -4.56 -1.49 23.93
N MET A 157 -3.84 -2.51 23.48
CA MET A 157 -2.69 -2.39 22.59
C MET A 157 -3.07 -1.59 21.34
N LYS A 158 -2.44 -0.42 21.13
CA LYS A 158 -2.70 0.42 19.95
C LYS A 158 -1.76 0.01 18.81
N ALA A 159 -2.36 -0.43 17.70
CA ALA A 159 -1.63 -0.69 16.47
C ALA A 159 -1.18 0.64 15.83
N VAL A 160 0.11 0.75 15.51
CA VAL A 160 0.73 1.90 14.84
C VAL A 160 1.16 1.46 13.44
N SER A 161 0.56 2.06 12.41
CA SER A 161 0.95 1.85 11.01
C SER A 161 2.14 2.73 10.67
N LEU A 162 3.22 2.12 10.18
CA LEU A 162 4.37 2.82 9.66
C LEU A 162 4.13 3.12 8.18
N PRO A 163 4.14 4.40 7.77
CA PRO A 163 4.02 4.74 6.37
C PRO A 163 5.22 4.24 5.57
N ILE A 164 5.01 4.06 4.27
CA ILE A 164 6.12 3.93 3.33
C ILE A 164 6.49 5.29 2.74
N GLU A 165 7.78 5.48 2.50
CA GLU A 165 8.39 6.66 1.92
C GLU A 165 9.00 6.35 0.56
N GLY A 166 8.60 7.08 -0.46
CA GLY A 166 9.11 6.99 -1.82
C GLY A 166 9.38 8.35 -2.43
N SER A 167 9.97 8.36 -3.63
CA SER A 167 9.98 9.53 -4.51
C SER A 167 9.12 9.23 -5.73
N LEU A 168 8.40 10.25 -6.20
CA LEU A 168 7.76 10.16 -7.50
C LEU A 168 8.83 10.23 -8.60
N LYS A 169 8.79 9.27 -9.52
CA LYS A 169 9.55 9.35 -10.76
C LYS A 169 8.68 9.86 -11.89
N LYS A 170 9.33 10.48 -12.89
CA LYS A 170 8.66 10.91 -14.11
C LYS A 170 8.05 9.69 -14.80
N LEU A 171 6.73 9.71 -14.94
CA LEU A 171 6.00 8.85 -15.86
C LEU A 171 6.25 9.32 -17.30
N ASP A 172 6.04 8.42 -18.27
CA ASP A 172 6.16 8.65 -19.72
C ASP A 172 5.64 10.04 -20.12
N GLY A 173 6.56 10.97 -20.41
CA GLY A 173 6.22 12.34 -20.84
C GLY A 173 6.40 13.48 -19.81
N ASN A 174 7.38 13.39 -18.89
CA ASN A 174 7.86 14.48 -17.99
C ASN A 174 7.09 14.75 -16.68
N SER A 175 5.93 14.14 -16.42
CA SER A 175 5.17 14.39 -15.18
C SER A 175 5.43 13.31 -14.13
N PRO A 176 5.66 13.66 -12.84
CA PRO A 176 5.86 12.68 -11.76
C PRO A 176 4.61 11.84 -11.44
N LEU A 177 3.44 12.24 -11.95
CA LEU A 177 2.19 11.49 -11.84
C LEU A 177 1.22 11.82 -12.98
N LYS A 178 0.19 11.00 -13.16
CA LYS A 178 -0.93 11.24 -14.09
C LYS A 178 -2.21 11.49 -13.27
N ILE A 179 -2.97 12.54 -13.60
CA ILE A 179 -4.29 12.82 -13.04
C ILE A 179 -5.28 12.80 -14.19
N ALA A 180 -6.38 12.07 -14.06
CA ALA A 180 -7.44 12.08 -15.06
C ALA A 180 -8.04 13.50 -15.22
N ASP A 181 -8.33 13.89 -16.46
CA ASP A 181 -8.93 15.19 -16.77
C ASP A 181 -10.40 15.25 -16.33
N ASN A 182 -11.09 14.11 -16.44
CA ASN A 182 -12.50 13.97 -16.10
C ASN A 182 -12.69 13.24 -14.75
N PRO A 183 -13.77 13.57 -14.01
CA PRO A 183 -14.11 12.83 -12.80
C PRO A 183 -14.46 11.38 -13.14
N SER A 184 -14.15 10.47 -12.23
CA SER A 184 -14.51 9.06 -12.37
C SER A 184 -16.03 8.88 -12.35
N SER A 185 -16.53 8.01 -13.23
CA SER A 185 -17.92 7.57 -13.26
C SER A 185 -18.23 6.41 -12.29
N ALA A 186 -17.21 5.78 -11.71
CA ALA A 186 -17.37 4.61 -10.85
C ALA A 186 -18.10 4.91 -9.53
N VAL A 187 -18.04 6.16 -9.06
CA VAL A 187 -18.76 6.65 -7.89
C VAL A 187 -19.30 8.05 -8.18
N THR A 188 -20.62 8.21 -8.09
CA THR A 188 -21.33 9.42 -8.52
C THR A 188 -21.72 10.36 -7.38
N ARG A 189 -21.69 9.89 -6.12
CA ARG A 189 -22.10 10.70 -4.95
C ARG A 189 -21.24 11.94 -4.69
N PHE A 190 -19.99 11.95 -5.17
CA PHE A 190 -19.11 13.13 -5.13
C PHE A 190 -18.10 13.07 -6.29
N LYS A 191 -17.63 14.23 -6.74
CA LYS A 191 -16.59 14.31 -7.77
C LYS A 191 -15.27 13.80 -7.23
N ASN A 192 -14.72 12.80 -7.90
CA ASN A 192 -13.43 12.20 -7.59
C ASN A 192 -12.65 11.95 -8.88
N TYR A 193 -11.33 11.93 -8.78
CA TYR A 193 -10.45 11.83 -9.95
C TYR A 193 -9.41 10.77 -9.70
N THR A 194 -9.13 9.97 -10.74
CA THR A 194 -8.07 8.97 -10.70
C THR A 194 -6.70 9.66 -10.79
N VAL A 195 -5.82 9.25 -9.89
CA VAL A 195 -4.42 9.63 -9.79
C VAL A 195 -3.59 8.35 -9.93
N GLN A 196 -2.57 8.39 -10.77
CA GLN A 196 -1.63 7.30 -10.97
C GLN A 196 -0.22 7.78 -10.62
N ILE A 197 0.46 7.04 -9.75
CA ILE A 197 1.82 7.34 -9.32
C ILE A 197 2.72 6.12 -9.51
N GLU A 198 3.99 6.38 -9.78
CA GLU A 198 5.08 5.42 -9.64
C GLU A 198 5.99 5.89 -8.50
N LEU A 199 6.15 5.04 -7.49
CA LEU A 199 6.97 5.29 -6.32
C LEU A 199 8.26 4.49 -6.42
N SER A 200 9.38 5.19 -6.41
CA SER A 200 10.69 4.58 -6.20
C SER A 200 11.11 4.70 -4.74
N PRO A 201 11.81 3.70 -4.19
CA PRO A 201 12.27 3.76 -2.82
C PRO A 201 13.25 4.92 -2.63
N ILE A 202 13.17 5.55 -1.46
CA ILE A 202 14.11 6.57 -1.01
C ILE A 202 14.62 6.25 0.38
N GLY A 203 15.75 6.84 0.75
CA GLY A 203 16.40 6.63 2.03
C GLY A 203 17.36 5.45 2.04
N THR A 204 17.94 5.22 3.20
CA THR A 204 18.98 4.22 3.46
C THR A 204 18.46 3.00 4.22
N GLU A 205 17.20 3.02 4.65
CA GLU A 205 16.59 1.98 5.46
C GLU A 205 15.59 1.12 4.68
N GLU A 206 15.49 -0.15 5.10
CA GLU A 206 14.51 -1.10 4.60
C GLU A 206 13.14 -0.83 5.23
N GLN A 207 12.16 -0.62 4.37
CA GLN A 207 10.77 -0.43 4.74
C GLN A 207 9.98 -1.72 4.54
N ASN A 208 8.91 -1.87 5.31
CA ASN A 208 8.20 -3.13 5.41
C ASN A 208 6.75 -3.01 4.99
N LEU A 209 6.28 -4.07 4.32
CA LEU A 209 4.90 -4.26 3.90
C LEU A 209 4.44 -5.64 4.37
N ILE A 210 3.14 -5.79 4.57
CA ILE A 210 2.55 -7.07 4.98
C ILE A 210 1.62 -7.56 3.88
N LEU A 211 1.89 -8.74 3.35
CA LEU A 211 1.03 -9.48 2.43
C LEU A 211 0.44 -10.69 3.15
N ALA A 212 -0.87 -10.78 3.22
CA ALA A 212 -1.56 -11.96 3.73
C ALA A 212 -1.72 -12.97 2.58
N GLU A 213 -1.12 -14.16 2.70
CA GLU A 213 -1.36 -15.25 1.74
C GLU A 213 -2.79 -15.77 1.90
N ASN A 214 -3.24 -15.91 3.15
CA ASN A 214 -4.61 -16.16 3.58
C ASN A 214 -4.88 -15.37 4.89
N PRO A 215 -6.10 -15.43 5.48
CA PRO A 215 -6.41 -14.66 6.69
C PRO A 215 -5.49 -14.89 7.89
N ASP A 216 -4.83 -16.06 7.95
CA ASP A 216 -4.03 -16.52 9.10
C ASP A 216 -2.52 -16.41 8.85
N ILE A 217 -2.08 -16.34 7.59
CA ILE A 217 -0.67 -16.36 7.19
C ILE A 217 -0.27 -15.01 6.61
N ASN A 218 0.59 -14.29 7.33
CA ASN A 218 1.18 -13.03 6.91
C ASN A 218 2.65 -13.20 6.51
N LYS A 219 2.98 -12.68 5.34
CA LYS A 219 4.33 -12.56 4.81
C LYS A 219 4.79 -11.11 4.91
N LYS A 220 5.95 -10.90 5.52
CA LYS A 220 6.64 -9.61 5.53
C LYS A 220 7.40 -9.45 4.21
N LEU A 221 7.17 -8.34 3.53
CA LEU A 221 7.88 -7.95 2.31
C LEU A 221 8.72 -6.71 2.57
N SER A 222 9.91 -6.69 1.98
CA SER A 222 10.91 -5.65 2.17
C SER A 222 11.03 -4.78 0.91
N TRP A 223 11.07 -3.47 1.10
CA TRP A 223 11.22 -2.49 0.03
C TRP A 223 12.11 -1.34 0.51
N GLY A 224 13.01 -0.85 -0.34
CA GLY A 224 14.02 0.12 0.07
C GLY A 224 15.45 -0.40 -0.08
N VAL A 225 16.39 0.38 0.40
CA VAL A 225 17.81 0.00 0.37
C VAL A 225 18.13 -0.80 1.62
N ARG A 226 18.82 -1.93 1.43
CA ARG A 226 19.56 -2.61 2.48
C ARG A 226 21.02 -2.21 2.26
N GLU A 227 21.54 -1.28 3.05
CA GLU A 227 22.99 -1.09 3.07
C GLU A 227 23.61 -2.36 3.65
N ASN A 228 24.56 -2.94 2.90
CA ASN A 228 25.32 -4.13 3.30
C ASN A 228 26.45 -3.74 4.25
#